data_AF-A0A2E1IL36-F1
#
_entry.id   AF-A0A2E1IL36-F1
#
_cell.length_a   1.000
_cell.length_b   1.000
_cell.length_c   1.000
_cell.angle_alpha   90.00
_cell.angle_beta   90.00
_cell.angle_gamma   90.00
#
_symmetry.space_group_name_H-M   'P 1'
#
loop_
_entity.id
_entity.type
_entity.pdbx_description
1 polymer ?
#
loop_
_entity_poly.entity_id
_entity_poly.type
_entity_poly.pdbx_seq_one_letter_code
_entity_poly.pdbx_strand_id
1 'polypeptide(L)'
;MTAVSLLKDIKTTFTGGSYDSYPRWLTPFDEKIFFSAVDNGGEIELWATDGSEAGTNLVSNLAGIQSGNPKELSAGRYVLTYSAFTPTNGRELWFTTASPYSTGPYGDIFLGSSSSSPKNIIKWFDAPVFSAKDNDGKRYLWRSDIGIEKISQDHILPNESLITKFKDDIYFVGNYRGEGDALWKYDGNSFTEIFDYYPDSEDNTVFRHIQEAGDLLYFSASSSTSDQLFSTDGTSENTGPILSREEDDQTISSPDNLIDVDGTLYFTASTNYGNDIWKTNGTNEGATLVDPTNRSRGINRAKHLTLVDNKIFYVGTYEFDTELWVYDTLENTSRRVKDINTSGDSLKRIDNTLTPFKSKLLFVAEDELHGEELWITNGQEGGTYRLTDLKEGVTDSDVDEITILGDKVIFRSDSDDHGIELFVWDSELADQPSQPETAPENYETPTADNDIIGTNKNDRLKGGRNSDYINGKKGDDKLIGAKGNDVLDGSNGDDILNGSKGKDYLNGSKGLDILKGGKGADVFQVSRGLDIVKDFSIRQGDRIGLDKKGNYSLQEHTDGVLIQANSKKLILLEGVDYDNANQLGVDLFVQPI
;
A
#
# COMPACT_ATOMS: atom_id res chain seq x y z
N MET A 1 1.73 -1.50 23.07
CA MET A 1 1.75 -2.87 22.50
C MET A 1 2.50 -2.73 21.18
N THR A 2 3.38 -3.65 20.77
CA THR A 2 4.04 -3.49 19.45
C THR A 2 2.95 -3.54 18.39
N ALA A 3 2.86 -2.50 17.55
CA ALA A 3 1.85 -2.40 16.51
C ALA A 3 2.11 -3.35 15.34
N VAL A 4 3.31 -3.93 15.32
CA VAL A 4 3.69 -5.03 14.43
C VAL A 4 3.39 -6.36 15.09
N SER A 5 2.75 -7.25 14.35
CA SER A 5 2.50 -8.64 14.76
C SER A 5 2.55 -9.57 13.56
N LEU A 6 2.86 -10.85 13.81
CA LEU A 6 2.71 -11.91 12.80
C LEU A 6 1.25 -11.96 12.35
N LEU A 7 1.03 -11.95 11.03
CA LEU A 7 -0.30 -12.04 10.48
C LEU A 7 -0.86 -13.46 10.61
N LYS A 8 -0.08 -14.45 10.16
CA LYS A 8 -0.37 -15.88 10.28
C LYS A 8 0.90 -16.69 9.99
N ASP A 9 1.14 -17.72 10.78
CA ASP A 9 2.09 -18.78 10.45
C ASP A 9 1.40 -19.75 9.46
N ILE A 10 1.72 -19.63 8.18
CA ILE A 10 1.08 -20.43 7.13
C ILE A 10 1.71 -21.83 7.10
N LYS A 11 3.01 -21.94 7.35
CA LYS A 11 3.76 -23.19 7.29
C LYS A 11 4.29 -23.61 8.68
N THR A 12 3.33 -24.01 9.51
CA THR A 12 3.56 -24.50 10.87
C THR A 12 4.38 -25.79 11.01
N THR A 13 4.60 -26.56 9.93
CA THR A 13 5.30 -27.86 9.97
C THR A 13 6.61 -27.83 9.19
N PHE A 14 7.66 -28.39 9.81
CA PHE A 14 8.98 -28.51 9.19
C PHE A 14 9.00 -29.62 8.12
N THR A 15 8.51 -29.30 6.93
CA THR A 15 8.57 -30.15 5.74
C THR A 15 9.61 -29.58 4.77
N GLY A 16 10.59 -30.41 4.39
CA GLY A 16 11.59 -30.05 3.38
C GLY A 16 12.75 -29.14 3.84
N GLY A 17 12.90 -28.87 5.13
CA GLY A 17 14.08 -28.20 5.68
C GLY A 17 13.93 -26.71 6.02
N SER A 18 12.73 -26.13 5.94
CA SER A 18 12.46 -24.72 6.28
C SER A 18 11.01 -24.55 6.77
N TYR A 19 10.77 -23.56 7.64
CA TYR A 19 9.44 -23.13 8.12
C TYR A 19 8.84 -22.01 7.25
N ASP A 20 9.53 -21.60 6.20
CA ASP A 20 9.17 -20.40 5.44
C ASP A 20 7.96 -20.66 4.52
N SER A 21 6.97 -19.78 4.57
CA SER A 21 5.87 -19.77 3.62
C SER A 21 6.18 -18.94 2.36
N TYR A 22 7.22 -18.11 2.39
CA TYR A 22 7.64 -17.21 1.29
C TYR A 22 6.48 -16.49 0.57
N PRO A 23 5.69 -15.65 1.25
CA PRO A 23 4.62 -14.89 0.63
C PRO A 23 5.16 -13.96 -0.48
N ARG A 24 4.50 -13.93 -1.64
CA ARG A 24 4.94 -13.17 -2.83
C ARG A 24 3.75 -12.63 -3.63
N TRP A 25 3.99 -11.60 -4.43
CA TRP A 25 2.98 -10.94 -5.29
C TRP A 25 1.82 -10.35 -4.48
N LEU A 26 2.13 -9.67 -3.37
CA LEU A 26 1.10 -9.06 -2.53
C LEU A 26 0.31 -8.02 -3.35
N THR A 27 -0.96 -8.32 -3.60
CA THR A 27 -1.81 -7.54 -4.52
C THR A 27 -3.11 -7.15 -3.81
N PRO A 28 -3.33 -5.86 -3.53
CA PRO A 28 -4.61 -5.37 -3.02
C PRO A 28 -5.76 -5.61 -4.01
N PHE A 29 -6.84 -6.22 -3.55
CA PHE A 29 -8.06 -6.42 -4.31
C PHE A 29 -9.23 -6.63 -3.36
N ASP A 30 -10.30 -5.83 -3.53
CA ASP A 30 -11.55 -5.88 -2.74
C ASP A 30 -11.32 -5.96 -1.22
N GLU A 31 -10.67 -4.92 -0.66
CA GLU A 31 -10.39 -4.80 0.78
C GLU A 31 -9.59 -5.97 1.38
N LYS A 32 -8.85 -6.70 0.54
CA LYS A 32 -7.95 -7.78 0.93
C LYS A 32 -6.63 -7.68 0.19
N ILE A 33 -5.63 -8.38 0.70
CA ILE A 33 -4.38 -8.67 -0.03
C ILE A 33 -4.40 -10.11 -0.48
N PHE A 34 -4.21 -10.35 -1.78
CA PHE A 34 -4.00 -11.66 -2.36
C PHE A 34 -2.51 -11.90 -2.60
N PHE A 35 -2.05 -13.12 -2.39
CA PHE A 35 -0.63 -13.46 -2.49
C PHE A 35 -0.44 -14.96 -2.71
N SER A 36 0.71 -15.36 -3.24
CA SER A 36 1.10 -16.77 -3.28
C SER A 36 1.91 -17.12 -2.02
N ALA A 37 1.69 -18.29 -1.44
CA ALA A 37 2.51 -18.79 -0.33
C ALA A 37 2.58 -20.33 -0.32
N VAL A 38 3.68 -20.85 0.24
CA VAL A 38 3.94 -22.27 0.48
C VAL A 38 3.15 -22.71 1.72
N ASP A 39 2.35 -23.76 1.58
CA ASP A 39 1.61 -24.35 2.70
C ASP A 39 2.38 -25.50 3.41
N ASN A 40 1.74 -26.13 4.39
CA ASN A 40 2.32 -27.27 5.12
C ASN A 40 2.65 -28.48 4.23
N GLY A 41 1.95 -28.66 3.11
CA GLY A 41 2.23 -29.68 2.11
C GLY A 41 3.47 -29.40 1.27
N GLY A 42 3.99 -28.16 1.34
CA GLY A 42 5.05 -27.66 0.47
C GLY A 42 4.52 -27.13 -0.87
N GLU A 43 3.21 -26.96 -1.00
CA GLU A 43 2.54 -26.50 -2.21
C GLU A 43 2.42 -24.98 -2.23
N ILE A 44 2.76 -24.34 -3.35
CA ILE A 44 2.55 -22.90 -3.54
C ILE A 44 1.16 -22.67 -4.12
N GLU A 45 0.28 -22.04 -3.34
CA GLU A 45 -1.12 -21.79 -3.71
C GLU A 45 -1.50 -20.32 -3.50
N LEU A 46 -2.73 -19.95 -3.91
CA LEU A 46 -3.25 -18.59 -3.76
C LEU A 46 -3.93 -18.41 -2.40
N TRP A 47 -3.52 -17.38 -1.67
CA TRP A 47 -4.04 -16.99 -0.36
C TRP A 47 -4.60 -15.58 -0.42
N ALA A 48 -5.46 -15.25 0.54
CA ALA A 48 -6.01 -13.92 0.73
C ALA A 48 -6.08 -13.58 2.22
N THR A 49 -5.91 -12.30 2.56
CA THR A 49 -6.01 -11.79 3.93
C THR A 49 -6.74 -10.45 3.97
N ASP A 50 -7.52 -10.22 5.01
CA ASP A 50 -8.09 -8.92 5.40
C ASP A 50 -7.19 -8.16 6.41
N GLY A 51 -5.95 -8.61 6.58
CA GLY A 51 -5.02 -8.06 7.58
C GLY A 51 -5.29 -8.57 8.99
N SER A 52 -6.00 -9.70 9.16
CA SER A 52 -6.12 -10.44 10.41
C SER A 52 -5.74 -11.92 10.24
N GLU A 53 -5.35 -12.58 11.32
CA GLU A 53 -5.05 -14.02 11.32
C GLU A 53 -6.28 -14.85 10.88
N ALA A 54 -7.46 -14.53 11.40
CA ALA A 54 -8.71 -15.23 11.12
C ALA A 54 -9.16 -15.04 9.65
N GLY A 55 -8.93 -13.86 9.08
CA GLY A 55 -9.24 -13.57 7.69
C GLY A 55 -8.18 -14.04 6.69
N THR A 56 -7.03 -14.53 7.15
CA THR A 56 -5.97 -15.08 6.29
C THR A 56 -6.25 -16.52 5.90
N ASN A 57 -6.71 -16.75 4.68
CA ASN A 57 -7.25 -18.04 4.24
C ASN A 57 -6.78 -18.42 2.82
N LEU A 58 -6.69 -19.72 2.58
CA LEU A 58 -6.46 -20.28 1.25
C LEU A 58 -7.66 -19.94 0.34
N VAL A 59 -7.38 -19.37 -0.84
CA VAL A 59 -8.40 -19.01 -1.83
C VAL A 59 -8.85 -20.25 -2.60
N SER A 60 -7.89 -21.02 -3.11
CA SER A 60 -8.13 -22.27 -3.82
C SER A 60 -6.84 -23.09 -3.88
N ASN A 61 -6.95 -24.42 -3.74
CA ASN A 61 -5.90 -25.36 -4.14
C ASN A 61 -6.10 -25.69 -5.63
N LEU A 62 -5.26 -25.15 -6.50
CA LEU A 62 -5.45 -25.17 -7.95
C LEU A 62 -5.01 -26.48 -8.60
N ALA A 63 -3.92 -27.09 -8.11
CA ALA A 63 -3.27 -28.23 -8.74
C ALA A 63 -3.32 -29.53 -7.90
N GLY A 64 -4.15 -29.55 -6.86
CA GLY A 64 -4.46 -30.73 -6.07
C GLY A 64 -3.33 -31.10 -5.10
N ILE A 65 -2.38 -31.91 -5.57
CA ILE A 65 -1.20 -32.35 -4.78
C ILE A 65 0.12 -31.78 -5.33
N GLN A 66 0.02 -30.87 -6.30
CA GLN A 66 1.14 -30.15 -6.90
C GLN A 66 0.89 -28.66 -6.69
N SER A 67 1.93 -27.84 -6.79
CA SER A 67 1.78 -26.39 -6.65
C SER A 67 1.14 -25.77 -7.89
N GLY A 68 0.05 -25.03 -7.69
CA GLY A 68 -0.52 -24.12 -8.68
C GLY A 68 0.44 -22.97 -9.01
N ASN A 69 1.27 -22.56 -8.05
CA ASN A 69 2.28 -21.51 -8.16
C ASN A 69 1.74 -20.25 -8.89
N PRO A 70 0.73 -19.56 -8.31
CA PRO A 70 0.18 -18.32 -8.85
C PRO A 70 1.25 -17.23 -8.97
N LYS A 71 1.27 -16.50 -10.10
CA LYS A 71 2.20 -15.39 -10.36
C LYS A 71 1.55 -14.31 -11.21
N GLU A 72 2.17 -13.13 -11.31
CA GLU A 72 1.69 -12.03 -12.16
C GLU A 72 0.27 -11.58 -11.74
N LEU A 73 0.03 -11.48 -10.43
CA LEU A 73 -1.26 -11.07 -9.89
C LEU A 73 -1.56 -9.62 -10.32
N SER A 74 -2.77 -9.40 -10.82
CA SER A 74 -3.23 -8.12 -11.35
C SER A 74 -4.69 -7.89 -10.98
N ALA A 75 -4.92 -6.93 -10.10
CA ALA A 75 -6.26 -6.57 -9.62
C ALA A 75 -7.06 -5.89 -10.73
N GLY A 76 -8.30 -6.35 -10.93
CA GLY A 76 -9.31 -5.68 -11.74
C GLY A 76 -10.45 -5.17 -10.87
N ARG A 77 -11.44 -4.55 -11.50
CA ARG A 77 -12.63 -4.06 -10.78
C ARG A 77 -13.47 -5.16 -10.13
N TYR A 78 -13.55 -6.34 -10.78
CA TYR A 78 -14.43 -7.44 -10.36
C TYR A 78 -13.70 -8.75 -10.06
N VAL A 79 -12.49 -8.91 -10.59
CA VAL A 79 -11.69 -10.13 -10.45
C VAL A 79 -10.21 -9.80 -10.31
N LEU A 80 -9.51 -10.61 -9.54
CA LEU A 80 -8.06 -10.72 -9.58
C LEU A 80 -7.68 -11.68 -10.72
N THR A 81 -6.79 -11.25 -11.60
CA THR A 81 -6.25 -12.09 -12.69
C THR A 81 -4.81 -12.48 -12.38
N TYR A 82 -4.42 -13.70 -12.72
CA TYR A 82 -3.07 -14.22 -12.46
C TYR A 82 -2.72 -15.38 -13.40
N SER A 83 -1.45 -15.77 -13.45
CA SER A 83 -1.01 -17.00 -14.10
C SER A 83 -0.89 -18.15 -13.10
N ALA A 84 -1.37 -19.34 -13.45
CA ALA A 84 -1.30 -20.51 -12.57
C ALA A 84 -1.17 -21.82 -13.35
N PHE A 85 -0.51 -22.79 -12.76
CA PHE A 85 -0.24 -24.12 -13.31
C PHE A 85 -1.27 -25.15 -12.86
N THR A 86 -1.64 -26.06 -13.76
CA THR A 86 -2.27 -27.35 -13.40
C THR A 86 -1.63 -28.47 -14.21
N PRO A 87 -1.65 -29.73 -13.73
CA PRO A 87 -1.13 -30.86 -14.50
C PRO A 87 -1.86 -31.09 -15.83
N THR A 88 -3.13 -30.69 -15.92
CA THR A 88 -3.98 -30.90 -17.09
C THR A 88 -3.79 -29.84 -18.16
N ASN A 89 -3.58 -28.58 -17.76
CA ASN A 89 -3.57 -27.42 -18.67
C ASN A 89 -2.24 -26.68 -18.72
N GLY A 90 -1.21 -27.13 -17.98
CA GLY A 90 0.01 -26.34 -17.82
C GLY A 90 -0.26 -24.99 -17.15
N ARG A 91 0.62 -24.00 -17.37
CA ARG A 91 0.49 -22.62 -16.86
C ARG A 91 -0.27 -21.73 -17.82
N GLU A 92 -1.47 -21.34 -17.38
CA GLU A 92 -2.46 -20.58 -18.12
C GLU A 92 -2.92 -19.32 -17.36
N LEU A 93 -3.87 -18.57 -17.94
CA LEU A 93 -4.48 -17.39 -17.30
C LEU A 93 -5.69 -17.81 -16.45
N TRP A 94 -5.72 -17.32 -15.21
CA TRP A 94 -6.73 -17.62 -14.21
C TRP A 94 -7.35 -16.34 -13.66
N PHE A 95 -8.54 -16.49 -13.07
CA PHE A 95 -9.18 -15.46 -12.27
C PHE A 95 -9.66 -16.00 -10.93
N THR A 96 -9.85 -15.09 -9.99
CA THR A 96 -10.68 -15.29 -8.80
C THR A 96 -11.52 -14.05 -8.51
N THR A 97 -12.76 -14.22 -8.07
CA THR A 97 -13.60 -13.12 -7.58
C THR A 97 -13.24 -12.77 -6.14
N ALA A 98 -13.73 -11.63 -5.66
CA ALA A 98 -13.76 -11.41 -4.23
C ALA A 98 -14.83 -12.28 -3.55
N SER A 99 -14.73 -12.44 -2.22
CA SER A 99 -15.48 -13.42 -1.43
C SER A 99 -17.00 -13.41 -1.71
N PRO A 100 -17.66 -14.57 -1.90
CA PRO A 100 -17.10 -15.91 -1.93
C PRO A 100 -16.23 -16.13 -3.18
N TYR A 101 -15.07 -16.75 -3.00
CA TYR A 101 -14.11 -16.96 -4.07
C TYR A 101 -14.69 -17.89 -5.14
N SER A 102 -14.77 -17.39 -6.37
CA SER A 102 -15.04 -18.18 -7.57
C SER A 102 -13.79 -18.16 -8.44
N THR A 103 -13.11 -19.30 -8.51
CA THR A 103 -11.81 -19.43 -9.16
C THR A 103 -11.89 -20.33 -10.38
N GLY A 104 -11.23 -19.96 -11.48
CA GLY A 104 -11.16 -20.80 -12.68
C GLY A 104 -10.19 -20.27 -13.73
N PRO A 105 -9.82 -21.10 -14.72
CA PRO A 105 -9.07 -20.65 -15.87
C PRO A 105 -9.98 -19.82 -16.78
N TYR A 106 -9.42 -18.79 -17.43
CA TYR A 106 -10.13 -18.12 -18.53
C TYR A 106 -10.25 -19.03 -19.76
N GLY A 107 -9.34 -19.99 -19.90
CA GLY A 107 -9.27 -20.94 -21.00
C GLY A 107 -7.92 -21.63 -21.04
N ASP A 108 -7.84 -22.69 -21.86
CA ASP A 108 -6.59 -23.40 -22.17
C ASP A 108 -6.02 -22.82 -23.46
N ILE A 109 -5.12 -21.83 -23.34
CA ILE A 109 -4.55 -21.13 -24.50
C ILE A 109 -3.60 -22.07 -25.25
N PHE A 110 -2.70 -22.73 -24.51
CA PHE A 110 -1.84 -23.77 -25.05
C PHE A 110 -2.39 -25.15 -24.71
N LEU A 111 -3.14 -25.72 -25.66
CA LEU A 111 -3.92 -26.93 -25.48
C LEU A 111 -3.13 -28.09 -24.84
N GLY A 112 -3.73 -28.68 -23.82
CA GLY A 112 -3.20 -29.84 -23.10
C GLY A 112 -2.25 -29.44 -21.98
N SER A 113 -1.29 -30.29 -21.63
CA SER A 113 -0.42 -30.07 -20.46
C SER A 113 0.71 -29.06 -20.69
N SER A 114 0.76 -28.40 -21.84
CA SER A 114 1.76 -27.40 -22.17
C SER A 114 1.35 -26.02 -21.62
N SER A 115 2.27 -25.06 -21.54
CA SER A 115 2.02 -23.79 -20.86
C SER A 115 2.06 -22.61 -21.81
N SER A 116 1.01 -21.80 -21.83
CA SER A 116 1.00 -20.51 -22.53
C SER A 116 1.85 -19.45 -21.82
N SER A 117 2.10 -19.60 -20.51
CA SER A 117 2.93 -18.68 -19.71
C SER A 117 2.56 -17.20 -19.87
N PRO A 118 1.34 -16.80 -19.42
CA PRO A 118 0.90 -15.41 -19.45
C PRO A 118 1.85 -14.47 -18.70
N LYS A 119 2.10 -13.28 -19.26
CA LYS A 119 2.95 -12.22 -18.68
C LYS A 119 2.41 -10.84 -19.00
N ASN A 120 2.82 -9.82 -18.22
CA ASN A 120 2.50 -8.40 -18.42
C ASN A 120 0.98 -8.15 -18.47
N ILE A 121 0.27 -8.66 -17.46
CA ILE A 121 -1.19 -8.59 -17.40
C ILE A 121 -1.61 -7.19 -16.96
N ILE A 122 -2.07 -6.38 -17.91
CA ILE A 122 -2.66 -5.05 -17.67
C ILE A 122 -4.18 -5.08 -17.85
N LYS A 123 -4.86 -3.98 -17.52
CA LYS A 123 -6.30 -3.83 -17.73
C LYS A 123 -6.59 -2.81 -18.82
N TRP A 124 -7.48 -3.18 -19.74
CA TRP A 124 -7.98 -2.32 -20.80
C TRP A 124 -9.51 -2.40 -20.82
N PHE A 125 -10.17 -1.32 -20.42
CA PHE A 125 -11.62 -1.30 -20.14
C PHE A 125 -12.06 -2.46 -19.22
N ASP A 126 -11.37 -2.64 -18.08
CA ASP A 126 -11.54 -3.72 -17.09
C ASP A 126 -11.21 -5.15 -17.56
N ALA A 127 -10.95 -5.36 -18.85
CA ALA A 127 -10.54 -6.65 -19.38
C ALA A 127 -9.01 -6.85 -19.28
N PRO A 128 -8.52 -8.03 -18.85
CA PRO A 128 -7.10 -8.33 -18.92
C PRO A 128 -6.61 -8.34 -20.37
N VAL A 129 -5.51 -7.62 -20.61
CA VAL A 129 -4.68 -7.69 -21.81
C VAL A 129 -3.30 -8.14 -21.40
N PHE A 130 -2.75 -9.14 -22.08
CA PHE A 130 -1.55 -9.84 -21.65
C PHE A 130 -0.85 -10.52 -22.83
N SER A 131 0.41 -10.90 -22.64
CA SER A 131 1.13 -11.71 -23.62
C SER A 131 1.14 -13.19 -23.20
N ALA A 132 0.94 -14.11 -24.14
CA ALA A 132 1.03 -15.56 -23.89
C ALA A 132 1.38 -16.34 -25.16
N LYS A 133 1.92 -17.55 -25.01
CA LYS A 133 2.24 -18.45 -26.11
C LYS A 133 1.01 -19.19 -26.62
N ASP A 134 0.83 -19.22 -27.94
CA ASP A 134 -0.14 -20.10 -28.60
C ASP A 134 0.46 -21.49 -28.85
N ASN A 135 -0.35 -22.40 -29.39
CA ASN A 135 -0.01 -23.78 -29.75
C ASN A 135 1.12 -23.88 -30.79
N ASP A 136 1.42 -22.81 -31.53
CA ASP A 136 2.57 -22.72 -32.44
C ASP A 136 3.89 -22.40 -31.71
N GLY A 137 3.84 -22.15 -30.40
CA GLY A 137 4.97 -21.78 -29.54
C GLY A 137 5.37 -20.31 -29.57
N LYS A 138 4.72 -19.48 -30.42
CA LYS A 138 4.98 -18.04 -30.52
C LYS A 138 4.13 -17.27 -29.50
N ARG A 139 4.64 -16.12 -29.05
CA ARG A 139 3.97 -15.24 -28.10
C ARG A 139 3.14 -14.20 -28.84
N TYR A 140 1.87 -14.07 -28.45
CA TYR A 140 0.92 -13.10 -28.98
C TYR A 140 0.34 -12.23 -27.87
N LEU A 141 -0.32 -11.15 -28.25
CA LEU A 141 -1.15 -10.33 -27.38
C LEU A 141 -2.56 -10.91 -27.35
N TRP A 142 -3.12 -11.03 -26.15
CA TRP A 142 -4.41 -11.63 -25.88
C TRP A 142 -5.27 -10.68 -25.06
N ARG A 143 -6.58 -10.82 -25.18
CA ARG A 143 -7.58 -10.11 -24.38
C ARG A 143 -8.62 -11.09 -23.86
N SER A 144 -9.19 -10.84 -22.68
CA SER A 144 -10.31 -11.65 -22.18
C SER A 144 -11.46 -10.86 -21.57
N ASP A 145 -12.61 -10.85 -22.26
CA ASP A 145 -13.86 -10.26 -21.75
C ASP A 145 -14.79 -11.35 -21.17
N ILE A 146 -15.33 -12.19 -22.05
CA ILE A 146 -16.24 -13.32 -21.77
C ILE A 146 -15.61 -14.64 -22.29
N GLY A 147 -14.42 -14.55 -22.89
CA GLY A 147 -13.59 -15.64 -23.42
C GLY A 147 -12.20 -15.10 -23.80
N ILE A 148 -11.24 -15.96 -24.13
CA ILE A 148 -9.89 -15.53 -24.51
C ILE A 148 -9.82 -15.33 -26.03
N GLU A 149 -9.35 -14.15 -26.46
CA GLU A 149 -9.17 -13.79 -27.86
C GLU A 149 -7.71 -13.38 -28.11
N LYS A 150 -7.12 -13.92 -29.18
CA LYS A 150 -5.82 -13.48 -29.71
C LYS A 150 -6.05 -12.20 -30.52
N ILE A 151 -5.45 -11.10 -30.08
CA ILE A 151 -5.63 -9.78 -30.72
C ILE A 151 -4.43 -9.35 -31.58
N SER A 152 -3.20 -9.81 -31.29
CA SER A 152 -2.08 -9.52 -32.18
C SER A 152 -2.05 -10.40 -33.42
N GLN A 153 -1.61 -9.81 -34.52
CA GLN A 153 -1.44 -10.51 -35.80
C GLN A 153 -0.22 -11.45 -35.75
N ASP A 154 -0.18 -12.45 -36.64
CA ASP A 154 0.91 -13.43 -36.77
C ASP A 154 2.30 -12.83 -37.01
N HIS A 155 2.35 -11.54 -37.32
CA HIS A 155 3.53 -10.80 -37.73
C HIS A 155 4.01 -9.78 -36.70
N ILE A 156 3.23 -9.46 -35.65
CA ILE A 156 3.65 -8.55 -34.57
C ILE A 156 3.61 -9.35 -33.27
N LEU A 157 4.79 -9.81 -32.83
CA LEU A 157 4.94 -10.67 -31.67
C LEU A 157 5.41 -9.83 -30.48
N PRO A 158 4.61 -9.65 -29.41
CA PRO A 158 5.05 -8.92 -28.24
C PRO A 158 6.27 -9.59 -27.59
N ASN A 159 7.24 -8.78 -27.19
CA ASN A 159 8.33 -9.24 -26.36
C ASN A 159 7.85 -9.44 -24.90
N GLU A 160 8.72 -9.95 -24.03
CA GLU A 160 8.34 -10.26 -22.65
C GLU A 160 8.40 -9.07 -21.69
N SER A 161 8.77 -7.88 -22.14
CA SER A 161 9.30 -6.83 -21.25
C SER A 161 8.34 -5.69 -20.94
N LEU A 162 7.46 -5.26 -21.88
CA LEU A 162 6.75 -4.00 -21.67
C LEU A 162 5.41 -3.92 -22.42
N ILE A 163 4.33 -3.79 -21.66
CA ILE A 163 2.95 -3.51 -22.12
C ILE A 163 2.36 -2.46 -21.17
N THR A 164 1.76 -1.41 -21.70
CA THR A 164 1.03 -0.41 -20.91
C THR A 164 -0.21 0.08 -21.65
N LYS A 165 -1.05 0.82 -20.92
CA LYS A 165 -2.15 1.61 -21.48
C LYS A 165 -1.73 3.08 -21.48
N PHE A 166 -2.02 3.80 -22.56
CA PHE A 166 -1.92 5.24 -22.60
C PHE A 166 -3.12 5.79 -23.37
N LYS A 167 -3.82 6.76 -22.77
CA LYS A 167 -5.16 7.19 -23.24
C LYS A 167 -6.09 5.97 -23.33
N ASP A 168 -6.67 5.68 -24.49
CA ASP A 168 -7.56 4.53 -24.69
C ASP A 168 -6.91 3.38 -25.47
N ASP A 169 -5.59 3.42 -25.67
CA ASP A 169 -4.87 2.50 -26.54
C ASP A 169 -3.83 1.67 -25.76
N ILE A 170 -3.46 0.52 -26.33
CA ILE A 170 -2.43 -0.36 -25.77
C ILE A 170 -1.10 -0.09 -26.44
N TYR A 171 -0.04 0.08 -25.65
CA TYR A 171 1.33 0.23 -26.11
C TYR A 171 2.15 -0.95 -25.65
N PHE A 172 2.97 -1.51 -26.53
CA PHE A 172 3.82 -2.65 -26.20
C PHE A 172 5.05 -2.72 -27.08
N VAL A 173 6.09 -3.37 -26.59
CA VAL A 173 7.27 -3.69 -27.39
C VAL A 173 7.00 -4.98 -28.15
N GLY A 174 7.18 -4.95 -29.47
CA GLY A 174 6.90 -6.08 -30.34
C GLY A 174 7.84 -6.16 -31.52
N ASN A 175 8.07 -7.39 -31.97
CA ASN A 175 8.91 -7.70 -33.12
C ASN A 175 8.05 -7.92 -34.36
N TYR A 176 8.36 -7.22 -35.46
CA TYR A 176 7.66 -7.39 -36.73
C TYR A 176 8.43 -8.33 -37.67
N ARG A 177 7.95 -9.58 -37.84
CA ARG A 177 8.52 -10.56 -38.79
C ARG A 177 10.04 -10.84 -38.68
N GLY A 178 10.67 -10.56 -37.54
CA GLY A 178 12.11 -10.68 -37.35
C GLY A 178 12.87 -9.37 -37.52
N GLU A 179 12.20 -8.27 -37.87
CA GLU A 179 12.78 -6.94 -38.10
C GLU A 179 12.96 -6.15 -36.79
N GLY A 180 13.55 -6.79 -35.77
CA GLY A 180 13.87 -6.10 -34.52
C GLY A 180 12.64 -5.74 -33.64
N ASP A 181 12.90 -5.40 -32.37
CA ASP A 181 11.91 -4.89 -31.43
C ASP A 181 11.62 -3.39 -31.67
N ALA A 182 10.35 -3.03 -31.75
CA ALA A 182 9.85 -1.66 -31.88
C ALA A 182 8.70 -1.39 -30.88
N LEU A 183 8.37 -0.11 -30.66
CA LEU A 183 7.20 0.29 -29.87
C LEU A 183 5.96 0.32 -30.77
N TRP A 184 4.96 -0.48 -30.44
CA TRP A 184 3.70 -0.58 -31.17
C TRP A 184 2.54 -0.04 -30.34
N LYS A 185 1.58 0.55 -31.05
CA LYS A 185 0.28 0.96 -30.54
C LYS A 185 -0.81 0.07 -31.13
N TYR A 186 -1.80 -0.29 -30.31
CA TYR A 186 -3.05 -0.94 -30.73
C TYR A 186 -4.26 -0.16 -30.20
N ASP A 187 -5.11 0.30 -31.12
CA ASP A 187 -6.30 1.14 -30.83
C ASP A 187 -7.62 0.36 -30.77
N GLY A 188 -7.54 -0.98 -30.74
CA GLY A 188 -8.70 -1.86 -30.86
C GLY A 188 -9.08 -2.25 -32.29
N ASN A 189 -8.55 -1.56 -33.30
CA ASN A 189 -8.80 -1.85 -34.71
C ASN A 189 -7.53 -2.17 -35.49
N SER A 190 -6.44 -1.47 -35.21
CA SER A 190 -5.22 -1.51 -36.01
C SER A 190 -3.95 -1.39 -35.16
N PHE A 191 -2.86 -1.95 -35.68
CA PHE A 191 -1.54 -1.81 -35.10
C PHE A 191 -0.78 -0.72 -35.86
N THR A 192 -0.15 0.19 -35.11
CA THR A 192 0.69 1.26 -35.66
C THR A 192 2.06 1.21 -34.98
N GLU A 193 3.13 1.18 -35.76
CA GLU A 193 4.48 1.35 -35.24
C GLU A 193 4.68 2.81 -34.83
N ILE A 194 5.06 3.04 -33.58
CA ILE A 194 5.27 4.36 -33.00
C ILE A 194 6.73 4.76 -33.06
N PHE A 195 7.62 3.82 -32.78
CA PHE A 195 9.06 4.09 -32.74
C PHE A 195 9.91 2.84 -32.90
N ASP A 196 10.93 2.95 -33.74
CA ASP A 196 12.03 1.99 -33.88
C ASP A 196 13.33 2.74 -34.19
N TYR A 197 14.42 2.41 -33.50
CA TYR A 197 15.76 2.92 -33.83
C TYR A 197 16.31 2.32 -35.13
N TYR A 198 15.90 1.10 -35.47
CA TYR A 198 16.47 0.33 -36.57
C TYR A 198 15.40 -0.12 -37.57
N PRO A 199 14.64 0.81 -38.17
CA PRO A 199 13.59 0.45 -39.10
C PRO A 199 14.15 -0.38 -40.26
N ASP A 200 13.41 -1.44 -40.63
CA ASP A 200 13.79 -2.42 -41.65
C ASP A 200 15.09 -3.22 -41.35
N SER A 201 15.48 -3.36 -40.07
CA SER A 201 16.67 -4.11 -39.62
C SER A 201 16.30 -5.27 -38.69
N GLU A 202 17.17 -6.28 -38.53
CA GLU A 202 17.00 -7.34 -37.51
C GLU A 202 17.49 -6.91 -36.11
N ASP A 203 18.10 -5.72 -36.00
CA ASP A 203 18.62 -5.19 -34.73
C ASP A 203 17.49 -4.71 -33.82
N ASN A 204 17.55 -5.09 -32.53
CA ASN A 204 16.50 -4.73 -31.58
C ASN A 204 16.70 -3.33 -30.97
N THR A 205 15.62 -2.55 -30.87
CA THR A 205 15.55 -1.44 -29.91
C THR A 205 15.39 -1.99 -28.49
N VAL A 206 16.22 -1.54 -27.55
CA VAL A 206 16.14 -1.95 -26.14
C VAL A 206 15.34 -0.92 -25.35
N PHE A 207 14.13 -1.29 -24.93
CA PHE A 207 13.26 -0.50 -24.06
C PHE A 207 13.39 -0.92 -22.59
N ARG A 208 13.35 0.04 -21.64
CA ARG A 208 13.43 -0.27 -20.20
C ARG A 208 12.28 0.28 -19.37
N HIS A 209 11.85 1.51 -19.64
CA HIS A 209 10.82 2.20 -18.87
C HIS A 209 9.76 2.78 -19.78
N ILE A 210 8.53 2.86 -19.26
CA ILE A 210 7.41 3.56 -19.89
C ILE A 210 6.56 4.21 -18.80
N GLN A 211 6.18 5.46 -18.98
CA GLN A 211 5.43 6.24 -18.00
C GLN A 211 4.57 7.30 -18.69
N GLU A 212 3.29 7.36 -18.35
CA GLU A 212 2.42 8.48 -18.72
C GLU A 212 2.68 9.66 -17.79
N ALA A 213 2.78 10.87 -18.35
CA ALA A 213 2.80 12.11 -17.59
C ALA A 213 2.14 13.22 -18.44
N GLY A 214 1.06 13.80 -17.92
CA GLY A 214 0.26 14.79 -18.64
C GLY A 214 -0.36 14.19 -19.91
N ASP A 215 -0.18 14.86 -21.05
CA ASP A 215 -0.74 14.42 -22.34
C ASP A 215 0.20 13.52 -23.17
N LEU A 216 1.33 13.10 -22.57
CA LEU A 216 2.42 12.40 -23.23
C LEU A 216 2.75 11.07 -22.56
N LEU A 217 3.24 10.15 -23.38
CA LEU A 217 3.83 8.89 -22.96
C LEU A 217 5.33 8.99 -23.13
N TYR A 218 6.06 8.74 -22.05
CA TYR A 218 7.51 8.76 -22.01
C TYR A 218 8.05 7.35 -21.96
N PHE A 219 9.16 7.10 -22.64
CA PHE A 219 9.81 5.79 -22.59
C PHE A 219 11.32 5.93 -22.77
N SER A 220 12.07 5.03 -22.16
CA SER A 220 13.50 4.92 -22.41
C SER A 220 13.76 3.90 -23.52
N ALA A 221 14.58 4.29 -24.48
CA ALA A 221 14.98 3.43 -25.57
C ALA A 221 16.48 3.58 -25.82
N SER A 222 17.12 2.46 -26.13
CA SER A 222 18.55 2.41 -26.44
C SER A 222 18.84 1.60 -27.68
N SER A 223 19.87 2.07 -28.38
CA SER A 223 20.53 1.46 -29.51
C SER A 223 21.96 1.05 -29.08
N SER A 224 22.75 0.46 -29.97
CA SER A 224 24.17 0.16 -29.70
C SER A 224 25.04 1.41 -29.47
N THR A 225 24.54 2.61 -29.76
CA THR A 225 25.28 3.87 -29.68
C THR A 225 24.56 4.99 -28.92
N SER A 226 23.33 4.76 -28.45
CA SER A 226 22.48 5.78 -27.83
C SER A 226 21.60 5.16 -26.73
N ASP A 227 21.34 5.90 -25.65
CA ASP A 227 20.42 5.50 -24.59
C ASP A 227 19.72 6.75 -24.05
N GLN A 228 18.47 6.95 -24.46
CA GLN A 228 17.79 8.24 -24.34
C GLN A 228 16.35 8.11 -23.87
N LEU A 229 15.82 9.24 -23.39
CA LEU A 229 14.42 9.41 -23.05
C LEU A 229 13.68 9.91 -24.28
N PHE A 230 12.53 9.33 -24.58
CA PHE A 230 11.64 9.73 -25.65
C PHE A 230 10.30 10.17 -25.09
N SER A 231 9.58 10.96 -25.88
CA SER A 231 8.15 11.22 -25.66
C SER A 231 7.36 10.98 -26.93
N THR A 232 6.09 10.64 -26.76
CA THR A 232 5.11 10.51 -27.85
C THR A 232 3.73 10.98 -27.38
N ASP A 233 2.98 11.62 -28.28
CA ASP A 233 1.55 11.89 -28.08
C ASP A 233 0.65 10.70 -28.50
N GLY A 234 1.28 9.64 -29.01
CA GLY A 234 0.66 8.47 -29.58
C GLY A 234 0.73 8.36 -31.11
N THR A 235 1.45 9.26 -31.77
CA THR A 235 1.72 9.24 -33.22
C THR A 235 3.22 9.16 -33.51
N SER A 236 3.62 8.45 -34.57
CA SER A 236 5.02 8.36 -34.97
C SER A 236 5.63 9.71 -35.39
N GLU A 237 4.82 10.61 -35.98
CA GLU A 237 5.27 11.96 -36.38
C GLU A 237 5.68 12.83 -35.18
N ASN A 238 5.01 12.67 -34.03
CA ASN A 238 5.31 13.41 -32.80
C ASN A 238 6.02 12.52 -31.77
N THR A 239 6.81 11.55 -32.24
CA THR A 239 7.67 10.74 -31.38
C THR A 239 9.12 11.13 -31.59
N GLY A 240 9.81 11.49 -30.51
CA GLY A 240 11.19 11.94 -30.60
C GLY A 240 11.95 11.96 -29.28
N PRO A 241 13.29 12.03 -29.34
CA PRO A 241 14.13 12.06 -28.17
C PRO A 241 14.04 13.41 -27.45
N ILE A 242 14.08 13.37 -26.12
CA ILE A 242 14.22 14.54 -25.27
C ILE A 242 15.71 14.80 -25.08
N LEU A 243 16.23 15.71 -25.89
CA LEU A 243 17.64 16.08 -25.91
C LEU A 243 17.90 17.17 -24.87
N SER A 244 18.19 16.75 -23.64
CA SER A 244 18.77 17.63 -22.64
C SER A 244 20.29 17.62 -22.73
N ARG A 245 20.90 18.81 -22.57
CA ARG A 245 22.34 19.01 -22.56
C ARG A 245 22.72 20.05 -21.51
N GLU A 246 23.90 19.89 -20.94
CA GLU A 246 24.55 20.93 -20.17
C GLU A 246 25.68 21.56 -20.98
N GLU A 247 26.17 22.74 -20.56
CA GLU A 247 27.21 23.48 -21.30
C GLU A 247 28.49 22.64 -21.52
N ASP A 248 28.80 21.72 -20.60
CA ASP A 248 30.00 20.86 -20.63
C ASP A 248 29.72 19.37 -20.92
N ASP A 249 28.46 18.94 -21.07
CA ASP A 249 28.09 17.51 -21.25
C ASP A 249 27.44 17.21 -22.61
N GLN A 250 27.73 16.03 -23.17
CA GLN A 250 27.35 15.66 -24.52
C GLN A 250 25.92 15.13 -24.68
N THR A 251 25.21 14.74 -23.61
CA THR A 251 23.74 14.52 -23.50
C THR A 251 23.46 13.72 -22.24
N ILE A 252 22.29 13.90 -21.62
CA ILE A 252 21.82 12.97 -20.57
C ILE A 252 21.63 11.57 -21.16
N SER A 253 21.91 10.52 -20.37
CA SER A 253 21.82 9.13 -20.81
C SER A 253 21.25 8.22 -19.71
N SER A 254 20.88 6.99 -20.08
CA SER A 254 20.35 5.98 -19.16
C SER A 254 19.23 6.49 -18.24
N PRO A 255 18.15 7.06 -18.81
CA PRO A 255 17.01 7.50 -18.02
C PRO A 255 16.31 6.32 -17.34
N ASP A 256 15.99 6.49 -16.06
CA ASP A 256 15.44 5.47 -15.16
C ASP A 256 14.55 6.15 -14.09
N ASN A 257 13.73 5.38 -13.35
CA ASN A 257 12.87 5.85 -12.25
C ASN A 257 11.92 6.99 -12.65
N LEU A 258 11.24 6.80 -13.79
CA LEU A 258 10.27 7.77 -14.33
C LEU A 258 9.03 7.84 -13.43
N ILE A 259 8.67 9.04 -12.97
CA ILE A 259 7.45 9.31 -12.21
C ILE A 259 6.76 10.57 -12.75
N ASP A 260 5.42 10.56 -12.74
CA ASP A 260 4.62 11.75 -13.03
C ASP A 260 4.40 12.59 -11.76
N VAL A 261 4.55 13.90 -11.89
CA VAL A 261 4.20 14.88 -10.86
C VAL A 261 3.42 16.00 -11.52
N ASP A 262 2.09 15.95 -11.38
CA ASP A 262 1.15 16.93 -11.95
C ASP A 262 1.38 17.21 -13.44
N GLY A 263 1.66 16.17 -14.24
CA GLY A 263 1.91 16.26 -15.67
C GLY A 263 3.33 16.62 -16.07
N THR A 264 4.23 16.79 -15.11
CA THR A 264 5.67 16.93 -15.35
C THR A 264 6.35 15.61 -15.04
N LEU A 265 7.09 15.05 -16.00
CA LEU A 265 7.86 13.85 -15.77
C LEU A 265 9.12 14.20 -14.97
N TYR A 266 9.34 13.50 -13.86
CA TYR A 266 10.60 13.45 -13.13
C TYR A 266 11.27 12.09 -13.37
N PHE A 267 12.59 12.09 -13.50
CA PHE A 267 13.34 10.87 -13.78
C PHE A 267 14.79 11.03 -13.35
N THR A 268 15.49 9.92 -13.20
CA THR A 268 16.95 9.91 -12.97
C THR A 268 17.66 9.73 -14.32
N ALA A 269 18.76 10.44 -14.54
CA ALA A 269 19.60 10.23 -15.72
C ALA A 269 21.08 10.50 -15.44
N SER A 270 21.93 9.74 -16.14
CA SER A 270 23.38 9.79 -16.03
C SER A 270 23.99 10.91 -16.87
N THR A 271 24.93 11.61 -16.24
CA THR A 271 25.81 12.65 -16.79
C THR A 271 27.27 12.34 -16.45
N ASN A 272 28.21 13.15 -16.94
CA ASN A 272 29.61 13.07 -16.50
C ASN A 272 29.81 13.35 -14.99
N TYR A 273 28.83 13.95 -14.32
CA TYR A 273 28.85 14.21 -12.88
C TYR A 273 28.27 13.05 -12.05
N GLY A 274 27.63 12.08 -12.69
CA GLY A 274 26.91 10.97 -12.05
C GLY A 274 25.43 10.93 -12.43
N ASN A 275 24.64 10.16 -11.68
CA ASN A 275 23.20 10.05 -11.89
C ASN A 275 22.47 11.10 -11.03
N ASP A 276 21.72 11.98 -11.69
CA ASP A 276 20.98 13.10 -11.09
C ASP A 276 19.49 13.00 -11.41
N ILE A 277 18.68 13.82 -10.72
CA ILE A 277 17.25 13.94 -11.00
C ILE A 277 17.03 15.04 -12.03
N TRP A 278 16.24 14.74 -13.05
CA TRP A 278 15.82 15.64 -14.12
C TRP A 278 14.30 15.73 -14.13
N LYS A 279 13.78 16.82 -14.70
CA LYS A 279 12.36 16.96 -15.01
C LYS A 279 12.16 17.43 -16.43
N THR A 280 11.04 17.09 -17.05
CA THR A 280 10.64 17.58 -18.37
C THR A 280 9.12 17.64 -18.51
N ASN A 281 8.65 18.58 -19.32
CA ASN A 281 7.26 18.67 -19.79
C ASN A 281 7.09 18.10 -21.21
N GLY A 282 8.08 17.34 -21.71
CA GLY A 282 8.08 16.78 -23.06
C GLY A 282 8.87 17.60 -24.09
N THR A 283 9.38 18.78 -23.73
CA THR A 283 10.26 19.55 -24.63
C THR A 283 11.73 19.46 -24.21
N ASN A 284 12.62 19.72 -25.17
CA ASN A 284 14.06 19.79 -24.91
C ASN A 284 14.40 20.94 -23.95
N GLU A 285 13.75 22.11 -24.09
CA GLU A 285 13.96 23.25 -23.19
C GLU A 285 13.39 23.03 -21.79
N GLY A 286 12.32 22.23 -21.67
CA GLY A 286 11.73 21.86 -20.39
C GLY A 286 12.54 20.81 -19.63
N ALA A 287 13.44 20.11 -20.31
CA ALA A 287 14.31 19.10 -19.73
C ALA A 287 15.42 19.76 -18.88
N THR A 288 15.22 19.83 -17.57
CA THR A 288 16.09 20.60 -16.66
C THR A 288 16.49 19.79 -15.42
N LEU A 289 17.69 20.06 -14.92
CA LEU A 289 18.22 19.44 -13.71
C LEU A 289 17.43 19.88 -12.47
N VAL A 290 17.06 18.93 -11.63
CA VAL A 290 16.40 19.17 -10.34
C VAL A 290 17.45 19.39 -9.26
N ASP A 291 17.30 20.49 -8.51
CA ASP A 291 18.24 20.98 -7.51
C ASP A 291 19.73 20.86 -7.93
N PRO A 292 20.21 21.75 -8.82
CA PRO A 292 21.60 21.76 -9.26
C PRO A 292 22.64 21.88 -8.15
N THR A 293 22.23 22.31 -6.94
CA THR A 293 23.16 22.43 -5.80
C THR A 293 23.62 21.08 -5.27
N ASN A 294 22.88 20.00 -5.55
CA ASN A 294 23.25 18.64 -5.14
C ASN A 294 24.63 18.23 -5.65
N ARG A 295 24.98 18.61 -6.88
CA ARG A 295 26.33 18.34 -7.44
C ARG A 295 27.43 19.06 -6.70
N SER A 296 27.19 20.34 -6.35
CA SER A 296 28.15 21.12 -5.57
C SER A 296 28.34 20.55 -4.17
N ARG A 297 27.30 19.88 -3.67
CA ARG A 297 27.33 19.11 -2.42
C ARG A 297 27.83 17.68 -2.62
N GLY A 298 28.29 17.25 -3.79
CA GLY A 298 28.81 15.90 -4.02
C GLY A 298 27.77 14.77 -3.93
N ILE A 299 26.48 15.09 -3.97
CA ILE A 299 25.41 14.09 -3.97
C ILE A 299 25.27 13.58 -5.40
N ASN A 300 25.60 12.32 -5.62
CA ASN A 300 25.57 11.69 -6.94
C ASN A 300 25.00 10.27 -6.77
N ARG A 301 24.19 9.78 -7.72
CA ARG A 301 23.44 8.49 -7.63
C ARG A 301 22.03 8.62 -7.06
N ALA A 302 21.29 9.63 -7.49
CA ALA A 302 19.85 9.65 -7.29
C ALA A 302 19.21 8.40 -7.93
N LYS A 303 18.41 7.64 -7.17
CA LYS A 303 17.66 6.45 -7.64
C LYS A 303 16.34 6.29 -6.87
N HIS A 304 15.44 5.45 -7.40
CA HIS A 304 14.20 5.04 -6.75
C HIS A 304 13.30 6.22 -6.35
N LEU A 305 12.87 7.00 -7.34
CA LEU A 305 12.01 8.15 -7.10
C LEU A 305 10.62 7.66 -6.65
N THR A 306 10.13 8.19 -5.52
CA THR A 306 8.79 7.89 -4.99
C THR A 306 8.09 9.18 -4.59
N LEU A 307 6.94 9.45 -5.17
CA LEU A 307 6.13 10.63 -4.84
C LEU A 307 5.24 10.35 -3.62
N VAL A 308 5.30 11.22 -2.62
CA VAL A 308 4.34 11.28 -1.51
C VAL A 308 3.91 12.72 -1.32
N ASP A 309 2.62 13.00 -1.54
CA ASP A 309 2.07 14.35 -1.65
C ASP A 309 2.90 15.19 -2.65
N ASN A 310 3.49 16.30 -2.20
CA ASN A 310 4.32 17.22 -2.99
C ASN A 310 5.83 16.92 -2.88
N LYS A 311 6.22 15.75 -2.37
CA LYS A 311 7.62 15.43 -2.08
C LYS A 311 8.08 14.19 -2.85
N ILE A 312 9.19 14.32 -3.55
CA ILE A 312 9.86 13.20 -4.21
C ILE A 312 10.93 12.68 -3.25
N PHE A 313 10.70 11.49 -2.72
CA PHE A 313 11.69 10.74 -1.97
C PHE A 313 12.58 9.97 -2.93
N TYR A 314 13.87 9.90 -2.61
CA TYR A 314 14.84 9.22 -3.44
C TYR A 314 16.05 8.80 -2.61
N VAL A 315 16.79 7.83 -3.12
CA VAL A 315 18.07 7.44 -2.54
C VAL A 315 19.16 8.32 -3.11
N GLY A 316 19.98 8.88 -2.24
CA GLY A 316 21.12 9.71 -2.63
C GLY A 316 22.37 9.31 -1.87
N THR A 317 23.49 9.21 -2.60
CA THR A 317 24.81 8.92 -2.02
C THR A 317 25.64 10.21 -1.95
N TYR A 318 26.25 10.46 -0.80
CA TYR A 318 27.27 11.50 -0.62
C TYR A 318 28.60 10.84 -0.24
N GLU A 319 29.63 11.03 -1.06
CA GLU A 319 30.95 10.35 -0.96
C GLU A 319 30.85 8.81 -0.97
N PHE A 320 30.42 8.20 0.13
CA PHE A 320 30.22 6.75 0.33
C PHE A 320 29.05 6.43 1.29
N ASP A 321 28.21 7.42 1.58
CA ASP A 321 27.11 7.31 2.53
C ASP A 321 25.77 7.47 1.80
N THR A 322 25.01 6.38 1.72
CA THR A 322 23.76 6.24 0.99
C THR A 322 22.58 6.34 1.93
N GLU A 323 21.78 7.38 1.70
CA GLU A 323 20.74 7.82 2.60
C GLU A 323 19.42 8.10 1.89
N LEU A 324 18.35 8.24 2.67
CA LEU A 324 17.08 8.70 2.16
C LEU A 324 17.09 10.24 2.05
N TRP A 325 16.79 10.73 0.86
CA TRP A 325 16.66 12.14 0.55
C TRP A 325 15.24 12.49 0.14
N VAL A 326 14.89 13.76 0.28
CA VAL A 326 13.61 14.31 -0.13
C VAL A 326 13.81 15.60 -0.89
N TYR A 327 13.16 15.71 -2.04
CA TYR A 327 13.00 16.93 -2.81
C TYR A 327 11.58 17.46 -2.66
N ASP A 328 11.41 18.66 -2.13
CA ASP A 328 10.10 19.32 -2.04
C ASP A 328 9.84 20.10 -3.34
N THR A 329 8.80 19.71 -4.05
CA THR A 329 8.46 20.27 -5.38
C THR A 329 7.94 21.71 -5.30
N LEU A 330 7.42 22.13 -4.14
CA LEU A 330 6.94 23.50 -3.92
C LEU A 330 8.11 24.42 -3.55
N GLU A 331 9.01 23.95 -2.70
CA GLU A 331 10.17 24.73 -2.25
C GLU A 331 11.34 24.68 -3.24
N ASN A 332 11.36 23.70 -4.15
CA ASN A 332 12.46 23.41 -5.08
C ASN A 332 13.80 23.17 -4.36
N THR A 333 13.77 22.44 -3.25
CA THR A 333 14.99 22.10 -2.50
C THR A 333 15.07 20.64 -2.13
N SER A 334 16.28 20.09 -2.18
CA SER A 334 16.62 18.77 -1.68
C SER A 334 17.29 18.84 -0.31
N ARG A 335 16.98 17.86 0.54
CA ARG A 335 17.68 17.61 1.80
C ARG A 335 17.65 16.14 2.19
N ARG A 336 18.65 15.71 2.96
CA ARG A 336 18.67 14.40 3.61
C ARG A 336 17.52 14.33 4.62
N VAL A 337 16.83 13.20 4.68
CA VAL A 337 15.72 12.98 5.61
C VAL A 337 16.26 12.82 7.02
N LYS A 338 17.21 11.89 7.20
CA LYS A 338 17.93 11.61 8.44
C LYS A 338 19.20 10.83 8.09
N ASP A 339 20.23 10.98 8.91
CA ASP A 339 21.42 10.12 8.92
C ASP A 339 21.12 9.01 9.94
N ILE A 340 20.74 7.83 9.45
CA ILE A 340 20.26 6.76 10.35
C ILE A 340 21.44 5.95 10.89
N ASN A 341 22.39 5.61 10.04
CA ASN A 341 23.63 4.93 10.35
C ASN A 341 24.81 5.89 10.21
N THR A 342 25.26 6.47 11.32
CA THR A 342 26.36 7.45 11.28
C THR A 342 27.73 6.87 10.93
N SER A 343 27.82 5.55 10.73
CA SER A 343 29.05 4.83 10.39
C SER A 343 29.14 4.37 8.93
N GLY A 344 28.09 4.54 8.13
CA GLY A 344 28.06 4.13 6.72
C GLY A 344 26.63 4.11 6.15
N ASP A 345 26.42 3.37 5.06
CA ASP A 345 25.12 3.33 4.38
C ASP A 345 23.97 2.91 5.32
N SER A 346 22.91 3.71 5.35
CA SER A 346 21.64 3.36 5.98
C SER A 346 20.75 2.52 5.08
N LEU A 347 20.87 2.69 3.75
CA LEU A 347 20.03 2.02 2.75
C LEU A 347 20.84 1.01 1.93
N LYS A 348 20.80 -0.27 2.31
CA LYS A 348 21.56 -1.34 1.64
C LYS A 348 20.73 -2.13 0.63
N ARG A 349 19.42 -2.32 0.86
CA ARG A 349 18.47 -2.96 -0.06
C ARG A 349 17.27 -2.07 -0.37
N ILE A 350 17.26 -1.46 -1.55
CA ILE A 350 16.24 -0.48 -1.92
C ILE A 350 15.25 -0.99 -2.98
N ASP A 351 15.59 -2.06 -3.70
CA ASP A 351 14.73 -2.59 -4.76
C ASP A 351 13.35 -2.97 -4.18
N ASN A 352 12.36 -2.07 -4.39
CA ASN A 352 10.93 -2.19 -4.04
C ASN A 352 10.50 -1.92 -2.58
N THR A 353 11.29 -1.19 -1.77
CA THR A 353 10.89 -0.92 -0.36
C THR A 353 10.30 0.46 -0.11
N LEU A 354 10.53 1.45 -0.98
CA LEU A 354 9.95 2.78 -0.84
C LEU A 354 8.44 2.76 -1.16
N THR A 355 7.62 2.78 -0.11
CA THR A 355 6.16 2.57 -0.23
C THR A 355 5.40 3.76 0.34
N PRO A 356 4.63 4.51 -0.47
CA PRO A 356 3.73 5.54 0.03
C PRO A 356 2.69 4.96 1.01
N PHE A 357 2.50 5.63 2.14
CA PHE A 357 1.45 5.31 3.11
C PHE A 357 0.89 6.59 3.72
N LYS A 358 -0.31 6.97 3.29
CA LYS A 358 -0.91 8.28 3.61
C LYS A 358 0.10 9.39 3.22
N SER A 359 0.24 10.44 4.02
CA SER A 359 1.24 11.52 3.84
C SER A 359 2.65 11.15 4.34
N LYS A 360 3.02 9.87 4.32
CA LYS A 360 4.31 9.35 4.78
C LYS A 360 4.88 8.34 3.80
N LEU A 361 6.18 8.07 3.93
CA LEU A 361 6.89 7.03 3.21
C LEU A 361 7.34 5.94 4.19
N LEU A 362 7.09 4.68 3.81
CA LEU A 362 7.71 3.51 4.42
C LEU A 362 8.97 3.13 3.64
N PHE A 363 10.01 2.69 4.33
CA PHE A 363 11.27 2.29 3.72
C PHE A 363 12.03 1.35 4.65
N VAL A 364 12.98 0.59 4.10
CA VAL A 364 13.85 -0.30 4.88
C VAL A 364 15.21 0.35 5.07
N ALA A 365 15.71 0.36 6.30
CA ALA A 365 17.01 0.94 6.65
C ALA A 365 17.64 0.26 7.86
N GLU A 366 18.96 0.36 7.95
CA GLU A 366 19.80 -0.14 9.05
C GLU A 366 20.31 1.02 9.91
N ASP A 367 20.44 0.80 11.21
CA ASP A 367 21.12 1.72 12.14
C ASP A 367 22.36 1.03 12.78
N GLU A 368 23.12 1.73 13.63
CA GLU A 368 24.35 1.15 14.21
C GLU A 368 24.12 -0.04 15.17
N LEU A 369 22.88 -0.27 15.60
CA LEU A 369 22.53 -1.22 16.65
C LEU A 369 21.65 -2.38 16.15
N HIS A 370 20.96 -2.20 15.03
CA HIS A 370 19.97 -3.12 14.48
C HIS A 370 20.26 -3.41 13.00
N GLY A 371 19.80 -4.56 12.51
CA GLY A 371 19.86 -4.86 11.07
C GLY A 371 18.90 -4.01 10.23
N GLU A 372 18.68 -4.43 8.98
CA GLU A 372 17.68 -3.80 8.10
C GLU A 372 16.25 -4.02 8.62
N GLU A 373 15.59 -2.91 8.99
CA GLU A 373 14.26 -2.90 9.60
C GLU A 373 13.31 -1.96 8.85
N LEU A 374 12.01 -2.06 9.14
CA LEU A 374 10.99 -1.18 8.55
C LEU A 374 10.91 0.18 9.28
N TRP A 375 11.08 1.27 8.53
CA TRP A 375 11.00 2.65 9.00
C TRP A 375 9.85 3.40 8.32
N ILE A 376 9.45 4.50 8.96
CA ILE A 376 8.47 5.44 8.41
C ILE A 376 8.97 6.89 8.54
N THR A 377 8.69 7.72 7.55
CA THR A 377 9.05 9.15 7.55
C THR A 377 7.96 10.05 6.98
N ASN A 378 7.81 11.26 7.50
CA ASN A 378 7.08 12.36 6.86
C ASN A 378 8.00 13.28 6.02
N GLY A 379 9.25 12.86 5.85
CA GLY A 379 10.32 13.60 5.21
C GLY A 379 11.19 14.41 6.15
N GLN A 380 10.83 14.63 7.42
CA GLN A 380 11.65 15.37 8.39
C GLN A 380 12.36 14.42 9.36
N GLU A 381 13.54 14.82 9.85
CA GLU A 381 14.32 14.02 10.81
C GLU A 381 13.50 13.64 12.05
N GLY A 382 12.83 14.62 12.69
CA GLY A 382 11.98 14.38 13.87
C GLY A 382 10.69 13.60 13.58
N GLY A 383 10.34 13.41 12.31
CA GLY A 383 9.22 12.57 11.87
C GLY A 383 9.67 11.23 11.28
N THR A 384 10.93 10.84 11.48
CA THR A 384 11.54 9.61 10.94
C THR A 384 11.92 8.65 12.06
N TYR A 385 11.30 7.48 12.08
CA TYR A 385 11.48 6.48 13.14
C TYR A 385 11.22 5.06 12.65
N ARG A 386 11.87 4.08 13.30
CA ARG A 386 11.67 2.65 13.07
C ARG A 386 10.32 2.20 13.60
N LEU A 387 9.62 1.32 12.89
CA LEU A 387 8.34 0.78 13.34
C LEU A 387 8.50 -0.35 14.36
N THR A 388 9.44 -1.26 14.13
CA THR A 388 9.77 -2.36 15.04
C THR A 388 11.17 -2.90 14.73
N ASP A 389 11.72 -3.67 15.65
CA ASP A 389 12.88 -4.55 15.45
C ASP A 389 12.36 -5.99 15.43
N LEU A 390 12.31 -6.67 14.28
CA LEU A 390 11.70 -8.02 14.19
C LEU A 390 12.68 -9.15 14.54
N LYS A 391 13.97 -8.96 14.30
CA LYS A 391 15.05 -9.81 14.81
C LYS A 391 15.93 -9.01 15.75
N GLU A 392 16.06 -9.46 16.99
CA GLU A 392 16.78 -8.69 17.99
C GLU A 392 18.25 -8.48 17.61
N GLY A 393 18.68 -7.22 17.60
CA GLY A 393 20.07 -6.82 17.37
C GLY A 393 20.44 -6.69 15.89
N VAL A 394 21.70 -6.97 15.56
CA VAL A 394 22.30 -6.59 14.26
C VAL A 394 21.93 -7.52 13.10
N THR A 395 20.90 -8.35 13.24
CA THR A 395 20.52 -9.33 12.21
C THR A 395 19.40 -8.76 11.36
N ASP A 396 19.52 -8.86 10.04
CA ASP A 396 18.50 -8.34 9.12
C ASP A 396 17.19 -9.14 9.21
N SER A 397 16.08 -8.41 9.33
CA SER A 397 14.72 -8.97 9.29
C SER A 397 14.21 -9.21 7.86
N ASP A 398 15.03 -8.93 6.83
CA ASP A 398 14.73 -9.21 5.42
C ASP A 398 13.37 -8.67 4.92
N VAL A 399 12.99 -7.47 5.40
CA VAL A 399 11.70 -6.84 5.06
C VAL A 399 11.59 -6.55 3.56
N ASP A 400 10.50 -7.01 2.93
CA ASP A 400 10.22 -6.86 1.50
C ASP A 400 8.71 -7.07 1.21
N GLU A 401 8.26 -6.88 -0.04
CA GLU A 401 6.85 -6.98 -0.47
C GLU A 401 5.89 -6.15 0.40
N ILE A 402 6.21 -4.88 0.63
CA ILE A 402 5.40 -4.00 1.47
C ILE A 402 4.14 -3.59 0.69
N THR A 403 2.97 -3.69 1.32
CA THR A 403 1.68 -3.38 0.70
C THR A 403 0.72 -2.76 1.72
N ILE A 404 -0.15 -1.87 1.26
CA ILE A 404 -1.09 -1.15 2.10
C ILE A 404 -2.47 -1.79 2.05
N LEU A 405 -3.09 -1.98 3.21
CA LEU A 405 -4.47 -2.43 3.35
C LEU A 405 -5.22 -1.50 4.32
N GLY A 406 -5.90 -0.49 3.77
CA GLY A 406 -6.53 0.56 4.58
C GLY A 406 -5.50 1.27 5.47
N ASP A 407 -5.68 1.18 6.79
CA ASP A 407 -4.78 1.75 7.80
C ASP A 407 -3.65 0.81 8.24
N LYS A 408 -3.53 -0.35 7.61
CA LYS A 408 -2.52 -1.37 7.89
C LYS A 408 -1.45 -1.40 6.81
N VAL A 409 -0.25 -1.77 7.22
CA VAL A 409 0.87 -2.13 6.34
C VAL A 409 1.12 -3.62 6.50
N ILE A 410 1.00 -4.36 5.41
CA ILE A 410 1.30 -5.78 5.34
C ILE A 410 2.63 -5.92 4.62
N PHE A 411 3.55 -6.71 5.17
CA PHE A 411 4.87 -6.89 4.60
C PHE A 411 5.40 -8.27 4.90
N ARG A 412 6.31 -8.77 4.07
CA ARG A 412 7.04 -9.99 4.35
C ARG A 412 8.28 -9.67 5.16
N SER A 413 8.59 -10.51 6.14
CA SER A 413 9.80 -10.42 6.93
C SER A 413 10.20 -11.80 7.44
N ASP A 414 11.49 -11.96 7.76
CA ASP A 414 12.03 -13.11 8.49
C ASP A 414 12.03 -12.83 10.00
N SER A 415 11.72 -13.85 10.80
CA SER A 415 11.74 -13.78 12.26
C SER A 415 12.33 -15.04 12.87
N ASP A 416 12.94 -14.91 14.04
CA ASP A 416 13.62 -16.03 14.71
C ASP A 416 12.70 -17.22 15.02
N ASP A 417 11.42 -16.94 15.32
CA ASP A 417 10.46 -17.95 15.78
C ASP A 417 9.62 -18.57 14.64
N HIS A 418 9.49 -17.87 13.49
CA HIS A 418 8.56 -18.26 12.42
C HIS A 418 9.17 -18.35 11.02
N GLY A 419 10.43 -17.95 10.83
CA GLY A 419 11.01 -17.83 9.49
C GLY A 419 10.35 -16.72 8.68
N ILE A 420 10.34 -16.88 7.36
CA ILE A 420 9.83 -15.88 6.40
C ILE A 420 8.30 -16.01 6.24
N GLU A 421 7.59 -15.01 6.77
CA GLU A 421 6.12 -14.95 6.86
C GLU A 421 5.59 -13.52 6.60
N LEU A 422 4.26 -13.35 6.61
CA LEU A 422 3.62 -12.02 6.59
C LEU A 422 3.45 -11.44 7.98
N PHE A 423 3.78 -10.16 8.10
CA PHE A 423 3.57 -9.33 9.28
C PHE A 423 2.62 -8.18 8.94
N VAL A 424 1.92 -7.72 9.97
CA VAL A 424 1.03 -6.57 9.89
C VAL A 424 1.46 -5.51 10.88
N TRP A 425 1.66 -4.29 10.40
CA TRP A 425 1.69 -3.08 11.22
C TRP A 425 0.35 -2.37 11.10
N ASP A 426 -0.37 -2.22 12.21
CA ASP A 426 -1.64 -1.51 12.24
C ASP A 426 -1.43 -0.10 12.78
N SER A 427 -1.62 0.93 11.93
CA SER A 427 -1.38 2.31 12.32
C SER A 427 -2.38 2.85 13.35
N GLU A 428 -3.55 2.21 13.51
CA GLU A 428 -4.52 2.55 14.56
C GLU A 428 -4.12 1.94 15.92
N LEU A 429 -3.44 0.79 15.90
CA LEU A 429 -2.90 0.12 17.09
C LEU A 429 -1.49 0.58 17.46
N ALA A 430 -0.82 1.27 16.53
CA ALA A 430 0.36 2.06 16.81
C ALA A 430 0.02 3.15 17.81
N ASP A 431 0.22 2.83 19.10
CA ASP A 431 0.71 3.80 20.06
C ASP A 431 1.77 4.61 19.29
N GLN A 432 1.48 5.90 19.07
CA GLN A 432 2.38 6.86 18.44
C GLN A 432 3.81 6.52 18.87
N PRO A 433 4.79 6.47 17.95
CA PRO A 433 6.14 6.01 18.27
C PRO A 433 6.58 6.60 19.60
N SER A 434 7.21 5.76 20.41
CA SER A 434 8.06 6.21 21.50
C SER A 434 8.99 7.28 20.94
N GLN A 435 8.58 8.54 21.08
CA GLN A 435 9.45 9.68 20.96
C GLN A 435 10.66 9.36 21.84
N PRO A 436 11.90 9.61 21.38
CA PRO A 436 13.03 9.58 22.29
C PRO A 436 12.67 10.48 23.46
N GLU A 437 12.86 9.99 24.69
CA GLU A 437 12.51 10.67 25.94
C GLU A 437 12.70 12.19 25.82
N THR A 438 11.61 12.90 25.57
CA THR A 438 11.54 14.34 25.70
C THR A 438 10.30 14.66 26.53
N ALA A 439 10.50 15.60 27.45
CA ALA A 439 9.71 16.00 28.61
C ALA A 439 8.17 15.87 28.49
N PRO A 440 7.45 15.64 29.62
CA PRO A 440 6.05 15.22 29.62
C PRO A 440 5.16 16.18 28.83
N GLU A 441 4.34 15.63 27.93
CA GLU A 441 3.21 16.35 27.34
C GLU A 441 2.35 16.92 28.47
N ASN A 442 2.09 18.23 28.44
CA ASN A 442 1.24 18.92 29.40
C ASN A 442 -0.22 18.49 29.21
N TYR A 443 -0.59 17.34 29.79
CA TYR A 443 -1.96 17.10 30.20
C TYR A 443 -2.26 18.08 31.33
N GLU A 444 -3.32 18.89 31.22
CA GLU A 444 -3.84 19.58 32.40
C GLU A 444 -4.18 18.50 33.43
N THR A 445 -3.38 18.44 34.50
CA THR A 445 -3.52 17.45 35.57
C THR A 445 -3.89 18.21 36.84
N PRO A 446 -5.20 18.35 37.16
CA PRO A 446 -5.62 18.75 38.48
C PRO A 446 -5.26 17.64 39.47
N THR A 447 -4.55 17.99 40.54
CA THR A 447 -4.23 17.07 41.61
C THR A 447 -5.45 16.84 42.51
N ALA A 448 -5.68 15.57 42.81
CA ALA A 448 -6.54 15.04 43.88
C ALA A 448 -8.02 15.51 43.87
N ASP A 449 -8.88 14.58 43.47
CA ASP A 449 -10.32 14.55 43.76
C ASP A 449 -11.06 15.81 43.28
N ASN A 450 -11.20 16.03 41.96
CA ASN A 450 -12.11 17.05 41.41
C ASN A 450 -12.37 16.87 39.91
N ASP A 451 -13.61 17.14 39.53
CA ASP A 451 -14.12 17.41 38.17
C ASP A 451 -13.07 18.10 37.27
N ILE A 452 -12.60 17.39 36.24
CA ILE A 452 -11.72 17.92 35.19
C ILE A 452 -12.60 18.57 34.13
N ILE A 453 -12.56 19.89 34.04
CA ILE A 453 -13.42 20.64 33.12
C ILE A 453 -12.56 21.43 32.14
N GLY A 454 -12.72 21.12 30.84
CA GLY A 454 -12.08 21.80 29.72
C GLY A 454 -12.51 23.26 29.53
N THR A 455 -12.07 23.81 28.41
CA THR A 455 -12.28 25.18 27.95
C THR A 455 -13.43 25.24 26.94
N ASN A 456 -13.40 26.11 25.92
CA ASN A 456 -14.39 26.04 24.82
C ASN A 456 -13.64 25.85 23.50
N LYS A 457 -12.48 25.21 23.56
CA LYS A 457 -11.58 24.89 22.46
C LYS A 457 -11.25 23.40 22.57
N ASN A 458 -10.64 22.85 21.54
CA ASN A 458 -10.17 21.47 21.51
C ASN A 458 -9.14 21.23 22.63
N ASP A 459 -9.50 20.41 23.60
CA ASP A 459 -8.74 20.12 24.81
C ASP A 459 -8.26 18.66 24.83
N ARG A 460 -7.19 18.40 25.60
CA ARG A 460 -6.69 17.05 25.87
C ARG A 460 -6.67 16.82 27.37
N LEU A 461 -7.71 16.16 27.87
CA LEU A 461 -7.96 15.97 29.29
C LEU A 461 -7.71 14.53 29.70
N LYS A 462 -7.07 14.33 30.85
CA LYS A 462 -6.73 13.00 31.35
C LYS A 462 -6.93 12.89 32.86
N GLY A 463 -7.74 11.91 33.26
CA GLY A 463 -7.93 11.45 34.62
C GLY A 463 -6.70 10.79 35.22
N GLY A 464 -6.80 10.51 36.51
CA GLY A 464 -5.79 9.91 37.34
C GLY A 464 -5.96 8.39 37.49
N ARG A 465 -5.90 7.93 38.75
CA ARG A 465 -6.03 6.51 39.10
C ARG A 465 -7.30 6.20 39.89
N ASN A 466 -8.13 7.21 40.12
CA ASN A 466 -9.36 7.16 40.90
C ASN A 466 -10.55 7.41 39.96
N SER A 467 -11.77 7.27 40.44
CA SER A 467 -12.95 7.71 39.70
C SER A 467 -12.93 9.21 39.45
N ASP A 468 -12.87 9.62 38.20
CA ASP A 468 -12.81 11.01 37.78
C ASP A 468 -14.07 11.41 37.00
N TYR A 469 -14.50 12.68 37.12
CA TYR A 469 -15.47 13.29 36.21
C TYR A 469 -14.72 14.21 35.24
N ILE A 470 -14.90 14.02 33.94
CA ILE A 470 -14.20 14.76 32.89
C ILE A 470 -15.24 15.36 31.92
N ASN A 471 -15.23 16.67 31.73
CA ASN A 471 -16.12 17.38 30.81
C ASN A 471 -15.31 18.24 29.81
N GLY A 472 -15.43 17.94 28.52
CA GLY A 472 -14.72 18.65 27.43
C GLY A 472 -15.27 20.06 27.13
N LYS A 473 -16.59 20.24 27.31
CA LYS A 473 -17.41 21.42 27.00
C LYS A 473 -17.65 21.68 25.51
N LYS A 474 -16.75 22.40 24.84
CA LYS A 474 -16.94 22.82 23.44
C LYS A 474 -15.63 22.66 22.71
N GLY A 475 -15.70 22.22 21.47
CA GLY A 475 -14.51 21.93 20.66
C GLY A 475 -14.39 20.42 20.51
N ASP A 476 -13.46 19.99 19.67
CA ASP A 476 -13.24 18.57 19.41
C ASP A 476 -12.21 18.06 20.41
N ASP A 477 -12.68 17.46 21.49
CA ASP A 477 -11.92 17.14 22.69
C ASP A 477 -11.43 15.69 22.72
N LYS A 478 -10.31 15.47 23.41
CA LYS A 478 -9.81 14.11 23.72
C LYS A 478 -9.82 13.88 25.22
N LEU A 479 -10.70 12.99 25.69
CA LEU A 479 -10.91 12.68 27.11
C LEU A 479 -10.42 11.26 27.42
N ILE A 480 -9.60 11.12 28.46
CA ILE A 480 -9.07 9.81 28.92
C ILE A 480 -9.34 9.64 30.42
N GLY A 481 -10.13 8.64 30.83
CA GLY A 481 -10.40 8.34 32.25
C GLY A 481 -9.20 7.73 32.99
N ALA A 482 -8.44 6.88 32.29
CA ALA A 482 -7.25 6.18 32.75
C ALA A 482 -7.52 4.97 33.67
N LYS A 483 -7.42 5.08 34.99
CA LYS A 483 -7.88 4.00 35.88
C LYS A 483 -8.90 4.60 36.83
N GLY A 484 -10.00 3.93 37.07
CA GLY A 484 -11.06 4.48 37.90
C GLY A 484 -12.40 3.92 37.47
N ASN A 485 -13.49 4.44 38.02
CA ASN A 485 -14.79 4.29 37.39
C ASN A 485 -15.17 5.72 37.01
N ASP A 486 -14.92 6.08 35.78
CA ASP A 486 -14.84 7.46 35.33
C ASP A 486 -16.13 7.89 34.63
N VAL A 487 -16.41 9.19 34.61
CA VAL A 487 -17.54 9.79 33.90
C VAL A 487 -16.98 10.78 32.90
N LEU A 488 -17.09 10.47 31.60
CA LEU A 488 -16.58 11.30 30.51
C LEU A 488 -17.75 11.90 29.73
N ASP A 489 -17.77 13.23 29.60
CA ASP A 489 -18.77 14.01 28.85
C ASP A 489 -18.10 14.92 27.82
N GLY A 490 -18.21 14.59 26.54
CA GLY A 490 -17.65 15.37 25.43
C GLY A 490 -18.33 16.73 25.25
N SER A 491 -19.63 16.81 25.57
CA SER A 491 -20.47 18.01 25.46
C SER A 491 -20.80 18.46 24.03
N ASN A 492 -20.08 19.39 23.37
CA ASN A 492 -20.37 19.71 21.97
C ASN A 492 -19.07 19.78 21.15
N GLY A 493 -19.07 19.11 20.01
CA GLY A 493 -17.90 18.94 19.17
C GLY A 493 -17.82 17.47 18.77
N ASP A 494 -16.90 17.14 17.87
CA ASP A 494 -16.67 15.75 17.49
C ASP A 494 -15.57 15.18 18.41
N ASP A 495 -15.97 14.51 19.49
CA ASP A 495 -15.08 14.18 20.61
C ASP A 495 -14.55 12.73 20.56
N ILE A 496 -13.40 12.49 21.21
CA ILE A 496 -12.83 11.16 21.42
C ILE A 496 -12.75 10.85 22.91
N LEU A 497 -13.54 9.89 23.38
CA LEU A 497 -13.63 9.48 24.79
C LEU A 497 -13.06 8.07 24.99
N ASN A 498 -12.17 7.90 25.98
CA ASN A 498 -11.59 6.61 26.35
C ASN A 498 -11.61 6.38 27.87
N GLY A 499 -12.49 5.49 28.35
CA GLY A 499 -12.61 5.13 29.77
C GLY A 499 -11.38 4.42 30.32
N SER A 500 -10.75 3.59 29.49
CA SER A 500 -9.54 2.82 29.79
C SER A 500 -9.73 1.66 30.76
N LYS A 501 -9.67 1.85 32.09
CA LYS A 501 -9.76 0.73 33.05
C LYS A 501 -10.73 1.07 34.17
N GLY A 502 -11.79 0.27 34.23
CA GLY A 502 -12.76 0.17 35.30
C GLY A 502 -14.15 0.29 34.71
N LYS A 503 -15.14 0.72 35.49
CA LYS A 503 -16.54 0.79 35.03
C LYS A 503 -16.87 2.23 34.70
N ASP A 504 -16.78 2.57 33.44
CA ASP A 504 -16.81 3.94 32.98
C ASP A 504 -18.18 4.29 32.38
N TYR A 505 -18.55 5.57 32.46
CA TYR A 505 -19.72 6.14 31.82
C TYR A 505 -19.27 7.14 30.77
N LEU A 506 -19.60 6.90 29.51
CA LEU A 506 -19.18 7.72 28.38
C LEU A 506 -20.38 8.34 27.69
N ASN A 507 -20.36 9.66 27.54
CA ASN A 507 -21.41 10.43 26.86
C ASN A 507 -20.78 11.44 25.88
N GLY A 508 -20.90 11.18 24.58
CA GLY A 508 -20.44 12.11 23.53
C GLY A 508 -21.24 13.42 23.49
N SER A 509 -22.51 13.37 23.92
CA SER A 509 -23.43 14.51 23.95
C SER A 509 -23.86 15.05 22.56
N LYS A 510 -23.09 15.91 21.89
CA LYS A 510 -23.46 16.47 20.58
C LYS A 510 -22.26 16.50 19.66
N GLY A 511 -22.30 15.68 18.63
CA GLY A 511 -21.33 15.66 17.56
C GLY A 511 -21.36 14.32 16.87
N LEU A 512 -20.30 14.04 16.11
CA LEU A 512 -19.90 12.70 15.74
C LEU A 512 -18.80 12.25 16.70
N ASP A 513 -19.18 11.51 17.73
CA ASP A 513 -18.27 11.15 18.83
C ASP A 513 -17.75 9.71 18.69
N ILE A 514 -16.49 9.49 19.07
CA ILE A 514 -15.86 8.16 19.14
C ILE A 514 -15.68 7.75 20.60
N LEU A 515 -16.32 6.65 21.00
CA LEU A 515 -16.34 6.17 22.37
C LEU A 515 -15.64 4.83 22.50
N LYS A 516 -14.75 4.71 23.48
CA LYS A 516 -14.05 3.47 23.85
C LYS A 516 -14.13 3.23 25.36
N GLY A 517 -14.80 2.16 25.77
CA GLY A 517 -14.96 1.83 27.20
C GLY A 517 -13.65 1.33 27.81
N GLY A 518 -12.98 0.41 27.11
CA GLY A 518 -11.77 -0.23 27.58
C GLY A 518 -12.07 -1.49 28.38
N LYS A 519 -11.45 -1.62 29.55
CA LYS A 519 -11.58 -2.80 30.42
C LYS A 519 -12.55 -2.53 31.56
N GLY A 520 -13.68 -3.21 31.52
CA GLY A 520 -14.65 -3.25 32.62
C GLY A 520 -16.05 -3.31 32.06
N ALA A 521 -17.04 -3.03 32.90
CA ALA A 521 -18.44 -3.05 32.47
C ALA A 521 -18.88 -1.60 32.30
N ASP A 522 -18.87 -1.13 31.05
CA ASP A 522 -18.99 0.29 30.72
C ASP A 522 -20.40 0.65 30.25
N VAL A 523 -20.73 1.95 30.32
CA VAL A 523 -22.03 2.47 29.87
C VAL A 523 -21.81 3.55 28.82
N PHE A 524 -22.29 3.31 27.60
CA PHE A 524 -22.26 4.26 26.49
C PHE A 524 -23.63 4.93 26.36
N GLN A 525 -23.70 6.22 26.68
CA GLN A 525 -24.95 6.98 26.67
C GLN A 525 -25.32 7.42 25.25
N VAL A 526 -26.52 7.05 24.81
CA VAL A 526 -27.03 7.50 23.51
C VAL A 526 -27.41 8.97 23.57
N SER A 527 -26.70 9.76 22.78
CA SER A 527 -26.70 11.21 22.82
C SER A 527 -27.24 11.83 21.52
N ARG A 528 -27.19 13.16 21.35
CA ARG A 528 -27.74 13.83 20.15
C ARG A 528 -26.66 13.88 19.07
N GLY A 529 -26.71 12.95 18.14
CA GLY A 529 -25.70 12.83 17.11
C GLY A 529 -25.71 11.43 16.55
N LEU A 530 -24.69 11.12 15.77
CA LEU A 530 -24.27 9.75 15.50
C LEU A 530 -23.00 9.52 16.30
N ASP A 531 -23.03 8.60 17.25
CA ASP A 531 -21.85 8.24 18.03
C ASP A 531 -21.37 6.85 17.57
N ILE A 532 -20.07 6.57 17.66
CA ILE A 532 -19.46 5.28 17.28
C ILE A 532 -18.80 4.67 18.51
N VAL A 533 -19.17 3.43 18.84
CA VAL A 533 -18.55 2.65 19.92
C VAL A 533 -17.63 1.60 19.31
N LYS A 534 -16.33 1.69 19.58
CA LYS A 534 -15.30 0.84 18.95
C LYS A 534 -15.04 -0.50 19.63
N ASP A 535 -15.41 -0.67 20.89
CA ASP A 535 -15.03 -1.85 21.68
C ASP A 535 -16.16 -2.46 22.52
N PHE A 536 -17.41 -2.26 22.10
CA PHE A 536 -18.58 -2.75 22.82
C PHE A 536 -18.50 -4.26 23.06
N SER A 537 -18.45 -4.66 24.33
CA SER A 537 -18.31 -6.06 24.73
C SER A 537 -19.34 -6.49 25.76
N ILE A 538 -20.31 -7.27 25.28
CA ILE A 538 -21.27 -7.99 26.11
C ILE A 538 -20.55 -8.88 27.15
N ARG A 539 -19.41 -9.48 26.78
CA ARG A 539 -18.63 -10.35 27.68
C ARG A 539 -18.00 -9.58 28.83
N GLN A 540 -17.62 -8.33 28.61
CA GLN A 540 -17.10 -7.45 29.66
C GLN A 540 -18.22 -6.85 30.53
N GLY A 541 -19.45 -6.83 30.00
CA GLY A 541 -20.65 -6.39 30.70
C GLY A 541 -21.12 -5.01 30.27
N ASP A 542 -20.72 -4.56 29.09
CA ASP A 542 -21.03 -3.24 28.55
C ASP A 542 -22.50 -3.05 28.25
N ARG A 543 -22.94 -1.80 28.34
CA ARG A 543 -24.34 -1.41 28.24
C ARG A 543 -24.49 -0.10 27.48
N ILE A 544 -25.67 0.08 26.90
CA ILE A 544 -26.11 1.28 26.19
C ILE A 544 -27.11 2.03 27.07
N GLY A 545 -26.78 3.26 27.45
CA GLY A 545 -27.65 4.17 28.19
C GLY A 545 -28.73 4.76 27.29
N LEU A 546 -30.01 4.60 27.65
CA LEU A 546 -31.16 5.19 26.94
C LEU A 546 -32.00 6.05 27.88
N ASP A 547 -32.43 7.23 27.41
CA ASP A 547 -33.24 8.17 28.22
C ASP A 547 -34.59 7.57 28.68
N LYS A 548 -35.18 6.63 27.92
CA LYS A 548 -36.48 5.99 28.23
C LYS A 548 -36.54 4.56 27.70
N LYS A 549 -37.03 3.63 28.53
CA LYS A 549 -37.22 2.21 28.19
C LYS A 549 -38.28 2.08 27.08
N GLY A 550 -37.89 1.59 25.90
CA GLY A 550 -38.82 1.11 24.86
C GLY A 550 -38.94 1.90 23.55
N ASN A 551 -38.16 2.97 23.30
CA ASN A 551 -38.20 3.73 22.05
C ASN A 551 -36.88 3.69 21.28
N TYR A 552 -36.46 2.51 20.83
CA TYR A 552 -35.32 2.38 19.93
C TYR A 552 -35.59 1.35 18.82
N SER A 553 -34.85 1.46 17.72
CA SER A 553 -34.77 0.43 16.68
C SER A 553 -33.33 -0.01 16.50
N LEU A 554 -33.15 -1.30 16.21
CA LEU A 554 -31.88 -1.86 15.76
C LEU A 554 -31.93 -2.01 14.24
N GLN A 555 -30.88 -1.57 13.57
CA GLN A 555 -30.68 -1.74 12.14
C GLN A 555 -29.29 -2.33 11.91
N GLU A 556 -29.22 -3.34 11.05
CA GLU A 556 -27.95 -3.89 10.57
C GLU A 556 -27.23 -2.84 9.70
N HIS A 557 -25.92 -2.69 9.92
CA HIS A 557 -25.03 -1.79 9.20
C HIS A 557 -23.80 -2.58 8.74
N THR A 558 -23.13 -2.15 7.67
CA THR A 558 -21.92 -2.83 7.15
C THR A 558 -20.84 -3.00 8.22
N ASP A 559 -20.77 -2.05 9.14
CA ASP A 559 -19.72 -1.96 10.16
C ASP A 559 -20.20 -2.44 11.54
N GLY A 560 -21.44 -2.94 11.67
CA GLY A 560 -21.98 -3.43 12.93
C GLY A 560 -23.48 -3.18 13.10
N VAL A 561 -23.90 -2.73 14.29
CA VAL A 561 -25.33 -2.51 14.60
C VAL A 561 -25.60 -1.06 14.93
N LEU A 562 -26.49 -0.44 14.14
CA LEU A 562 -26.98 0.90 14.38
C LEU A 562 -28.18 0.84 15.33
N ILE A 563 -28.08 1.56 16.45
CA ILE A 563 -29.16 1.77 17.42
C ILE A 563 -29.68 3.19 17.24
N GLN A 564 -30.97 3.31 16.96
CA GLN A 564 -31.63 4.60 16.82
C GLN A 564 -32.63 4.83 17.94
N ALA A 565 -32.43 5.86 18.77
CA ALA A 565 -33.34 6.26 19.84
C ALA A 565 -34.04 7.59 19.49
N ASN A 566 -35.15 7.52 18.74
CA ASN A 566 -35.80 8.65 18.05
C ASN A 566 -34.95 9.26 16.91
N SER A 567 -35.49 10.22 16.16
CA SER A 567 -34.92 10.70 14.88
C SER A 567 -33.61 11.50 14.96
N LYS A 568 -33.02 11.70 16.15
CA LYS A 568 -31.81 12.53 16.34
C LYS A 568 -30.78 11.95 17.32
N LYS A 569 -30.92 10.68 17.69
CA LYS A 569 -29.96 10.01 18.57
C LYS A 569 -29.62 8.64 17.98
N LEU A 570 -28.38 8.48 17.55
CA LEU A 570 -27.88 7.32 16.84
C LEU A 570 -26.59 6.88 17.51
N ILE A 571 -26.42 5.57 17.70
CA ILE A 571 -25.14 5.00 18.08
C ILE A 571 -24.86 3.77 17.22
N LEU A 572 -23.67 3.71 16.63
CA LEU A 572 -23.19 2.55 15.89
C LEU A 572 -22.30 1.73 16.82
N LEU A 573 -22.65 0.47 17.03
CA LEU A 573 -21.79 -0.49 17.71
C LEU A 573 -20.94 -1.18 16.65
N GLU A 574 -19.70 -0.73 16.51
CA GLU A 574 -18.78 -1.24 15.50
C GLU A 574 -18.35 -2.67 15.84
N GLY A 575 -18.36 -3.57 14.85
CA GLY A 575 -17.96 -4.96 15.02
C GLY A 575 -18.92 -5.85 15.84
N VAL A 576 -20.11 -5.35 16.19
CA VAL A 576 -21.15 -6.14 16.87
C VAL A 576 -22.15 -6.69 15.86
N ASP A 577 -22.41 -8.00 15.90
CA ASP A 577 -23.40 -8.68 15.05
C ASP A 577 -24.85 -8.40 15.52
N TYR A 578 -25.77 -8.22 14.57
CA TYR A 578 -27.20 -7.98 14.81
C TYR A 578 -27.86 -9.04 15.68
N ASP A 579 -27.58 -10.33 15.45
CA ASP A 579 -28.18 -11.41 16.23
C ASP A 579 -27.68 -11.38 17.68
N ASN A 580 -26.42 -11.04 17.90
CA ASN A 580 -25.86 -10.87 19.25
C ASN A 580 -26.46 -9.66 19.97
N ALA A 581 -26.70 -8.55 19.26
CA ALA A 581 -27.38 -7.38 19.82
C ALA A 581 -28.86 -7.64 20.11
N ASN A 582 -29.54 -8.44 19.27
CA ASN A 582 -30.98 -8.70 19.36
C ASN A 582 -31.34 -9.77 20.40
N GLN A 583 -30.53 -10.83 20.56
CA GLN A 583 -30.81 -11.93 21.50
C GLN A 583 -30.81 -11.51 22.99
N LEU A 584 -30.22 -10.37 23.32
CA LEU A 584 -30.02 -9.90 24.70
C LEU A 584 -30.92 -8.73 25.09
N GLY A 585 -32.02 -8.51 24.35
CA GLY A 585 -32.93 -7.35 24.38
C GLY A 585 -33.61 -6.94 25.71
N VAL A 586 -33.02 -7.24 26.87
CA VAL A 586 -33.39 -6.75 28.20
C VAL A 586 -32.19 -6.21 29.02
N ASP A 587 -30.95 -6.66 28.78
CA ASP A 587 -29.78 -6.37 29.64
C ASP A 587 -28.85 -5.27 29.10
N LEU A 588 -29.04 -4.82 27.85
CA LEU A 588 -28.24 -3.76 27.25
C LEU A 588 -28.57 -2.37 27.80
N PHE A 589 -29.65 -2.17 28.55
CA PHE A 589 -30.19 -0.84 28.81
C PHE A 589 -30.25 -0.48 30.29
N VAL A 590 -29.58 0.59 30.67
CA VAL A 590 -29.64 1.18 32.01
C VAL A 590 -30.29 2.56 31.92
N GLN A 591 -31.12 2.93 32.91
CA GLN A 591 -31.54 4.33 33.05
C GLN A 591 -30.37 5.17 33.56
N PRO A 592 -30.22 6.43 33.12
CA PRO A 592 -29.20 7.31 33.66
C PRO A 592 -29.35 7.42 35.19
N ILE A 593 -28.22 7.34 35.91
CA ILE A 593 -28.15 7.57 37.36
C ILE A 593 -28.43 9.03 37.67
#